data_AF-A0A6S7GFW1-F1
#
_entry.id   AF-A0A6S7GFW1-F1
#
_cell.length_a   1.000
_cell.length_b   1.000
_cell.length_c   1.000
_cell.angle_alpha   90.00
_cell.angle_beta   90.00
_cell.angle_gamma   90.00
#
_symmetry.space_group_name_H-M   'P 1'
#
loop_
_entity.id
_entity.type
_entity.pdbx_description
1 polymer ?
#
loop_
_entity_poly.entity_id
_entity_poly.type
_entity_poly.pdbx_seq_one_letter_code
_entity_poly.pdbx_strand_id
1 'polypeptide(L)'
;METNLEEERTFAKYAAKKFQSFHTCTAEKKPLHQPLHHFKTVLDKDTARAISLAIFRYTKQGGQPQGALLNQPIFRELISGLKKGSIDGKFSPYSFFQRWKTTDLDNVQFICGLGILGSQMRDEIFCQIYKQINGNSSEKVRKVAWSLFACCLTSFPPSGEFYPYLISILKSAPQEDWAYCTEKLRRTLLNGKRNEPPSSYEYQ
;
A
#
# COMPACT_ATOMS: atom_id res chain seq x y z
N MET A 1 20.21 -4.81 36.59
CA MET A 1 19.59 -5.96 35.92
C MET A 1 18.15 -5.61 35.67
N GLU A 2 17.82 -5.20 34.44
CA GLU A 2 16.46 -5.17 33.88
C GLU A 2 16.60 -4.89 32.37
N THR A 3 17.24 -5.84 31.67
CA THR A 3 17.12 -5.94 30.22
C THR A 3 15.75 -6.52 29.92
N ASN A 4 14.74 -5.66 29.86
CA ASN A 4 13.48 -6.05 29.24
C ASN A 4 13.76 -6.19 27.75
N LEU A 5 13.91 -7.44 27.29
CA LEU A 5 13.95 -7.78 25.88
C LEU A 5 12.63 -7.32 25.25
N GLU A 6 12.58 -6.09 24.74
CA GLU A 6 11.65 -5.79 23.66
C GLU A 6 12.01 -6.76 22.53
N GLU A 7 11.28 -7.86 22.42
CA GLU A 7 11.41 -8.78 21.29
C GLU A 7 11.49 -7.96 20.01
N GLU A 8 12.64 -8.00 19.34
CA GLU A 8 12.90 -7.12 18.20
C GLU A 8 11.77 -7.29 17.18
N ARG A 9 10.95 -6.24 17.01
CA ARG A 9 9.69 -6.29 16.24
C ARG A 9 9.99 -6.11 14.76
N THR A 10 10.54 -7.14 14.14
CA THR A 10 10.94 -7.11 12.72
C THR A 10 9.79 -7.43 11.77
N PHE A 11 9.90 -6.96 10.52
CA PHE A 11 8.95 -7.29 9.45
C PHE A 11 8.83 -8.81 9.22
N ALA A 12 9.94 -9.54 9.30
CA ALA A 12 9.95 -10.99 9.12
C ALA A 12 9.11 -11.70 10.19
N LYS A 13 9.19 -11.27 11.45
CA LYS A 13 8.35 -11.82 12.53
C LYS A 13 6.87 -11.51 12.32
N TYR A 14 6.54 -10.29 11.89
CA TYR A 14 5.16 -9.95 11.54
C TYR A 14 4.62 -10.82 10.41
N ALA A 15 5.38 -10.96 9.32
CA ALA A 15 5.03 -11.77 8.18
C ALA A 15 4.82 -13.24 8.57
N ALA A 16 5.72 -13.83 9.37
CA ALA A 16 5.58 -15.20 9.84
C ALA A 16 4.28 -15.44 10.65
N LYS A 17 3.79 -14.42 11.36
CA LYS A 17 2.55 -14.49 12.14
C LYS A 17 1.29 -14.24 11.30
N LYS A 18 1.37 -13.35 10.31
CA LYS A 18 0.18 -12.75 9.67
C LYS A 18 -0.01 -13.08 8.20
N PHE A 19 1.08 -13.39 7.49
CA PHE A 19 1.00 -13.68 6.07
C PHE A 19 0.50 -15.10 5.82
N GLN A 20 -0.07 -15.31 4.64
CA GLN A 20 -0.30 -16.65 4.13
C GLN A 20 1.05 -17.35 3.91
N SER A 21 1.12 -18.65 4.19
CA SER A 21 2.37 -19.42 4.33
C SER A 21 3.24 -19.49 3.08
N PHE A 22 2.69 -19.23 1.89
CA PHE A 22 3.40 -19.32 0.62
C PHE A 22 4.09 -18.02 0.20
N HIS A 23 3.95 -16.92 0.97
CA HIS A 23 4.59 -15.66 0.65
C HIS A 23 6.00 -15.53 1.24
N THR A 24 6.92 -15.02 0.44
CA THR A 24 8.23 -14.54 0.93
C THR A 24 8.12 -13.12 1.50
N CYS A 25 9.14 -12.68 2.23
CA CYS A 25 9.23 -11.31 2.74
C CYS A 25 9.92 -10.33 1.76
N THR A 26 10.36 -10.78 0.59
CA THR A 26 11.19 -10.00 -0.35
C THR A 26 10.47 -9.66 -1.65
N ALA A 27 11.02 -8.71 -2.39
CA ALA A 27 10.41 -8.19 -3.61
C ALA A 27 10.16 -9.26 -4.68
N GLU A 28 9.01 -9.17 -5.34
CA GLU A 28 8.65 -10.02 -6.46
C GLU A 28 8.67 -9.22 -7.78
N LYS A 29 9.05 -9.88 -8.87
CA LYS A 29 9.13 -9.29 -10.22
C LYS A 29 7.78 -9.29 -10.96
N LYS A 30 6.69 -9.62 -10.27
CA LYS A 30 5.32 -9.63 -10.77
C LYS A 30 4.38 -9.15 -9.66
N PRO A 31 3.20 -8.61 -10.01
CA PRO A 31 2.15 -8.38 -9.03
C PRO A 31 1.77 -9.68 -8.32
N LEU A 32 1.42 -9.58 -7.04
CA LEU A 32 0.99 -10.70 -6.23
C LEU A 32 -0.32 -11.28 -6.77
N HIS A 33 -0.34 -12.60 -6.95
CA HIS A 33 -1.54 -13.31 -7.39
C HIS A 33 -2.57 -13.46 -6.26
N GLN A 34 -2.13 -13.39 -5.00
CA GLN A 34 -2.95 -13.50 -3.79
C GLN A 34 -2.50 -12.46 -2.74
N PRO A 35 -3.39 -12.03 -1.84
CA PRO A 35 -3.05 -11.09 -0.76
C PRO A 35 -2.01 -11.65 0.21
N LEU A 36 -1.19 -10.79 0.81
CA LEU A 36 -0.29 -11.20 1.88
C LEU A 36 -1.07 -11.69 3.09
N HIS A 37 -2.07 -10.93 3.54
CA HIS A 37 -2.91 -11.29 4.69
C HIS A 37 -4.11 -12.17 4.31
N HIS A 38 -4.68 -12.83 5.32
CA HIS A 38 -5.91 -13.60 5.19
C HIS A 38 -7.14 -12.69 5.19
N PHE A 39 -7.86 -12.64 4.06
CA PHE A 39 -9.14 -11.93 3.95
C PHE A 39 -10.31 -12.91 3.85
N LYS A 40 -11.44 -12.56 4.48
CA LYS A 40 -12.65 -13.39 4.47
C LYS A 40 -13.41 -13.30 3.15
N THR A 41 -13.55 -12.09 2.60
CA THR A 41 -14.38 -11.85 1.42
C THR A 41 -13.58 -11.98 0.12
N VAL A 42 -14.23 -12.42 -0.95
CA VAL A 42 -13.63 -12.45 -2.30
C VAL A 42 -13.28 -11.03 -2.76
N LEU A 43 -14.12 -10.05 -2.40
CA LEU A 43 -13.92 -8.64 -2.74
C LEU A 43 -12.63 -8.09 -2.12
N ASP A 44 -12.37 -8.35 -0.84
CA ASP A 44 -11.13 -7.91 -0.16
C ASP A 44 -9.89 -8.58 -0.78
N LYS A 45 -9.98 -9.89 -1.07
CA LYS A 45 -8.88 -10.61 -1.75
C LYS A 45 -8.58 -10.01 -3.12
N ASP A 46 -9.61 -9.68 -3.89
CA ASP A 46 -9.44 -9.07 -5.22
C ASP A 46 -8.96 -7.61 -5.14
N THR A 47 -9.38 -6.88 -4.11
CA THR A 47 -8.89 -5.52 -3.80
C THR A 47 -7.39 -5.53 -3.51
N ALA A 48 -6.91 -6.46 -2.69
CA ALA A 48 -5.49 -6.60 -2.39
C ALA A 48 -4.65 -6.96 -3.61
N ARG A 49 -5.18 -7.78 -4.54
CA ARG A 49 -4.53 -8.03 -5.84
C ARG A 49 -4.45 -6.76 -6.68
N ALA A 50 -5.52 -5.95 -6.69
CA ALA A 50 -5.56 -4.70 -7.44
C ALA A 50 -4.52 -3.70 -6.90
N ILE A 51 -4.36 -3.63 -5.57
CA ILE A 51 -3.30 -2.87 -4.90
C ILE A 51 -1.92 -3.33 -5.40
N SER A 52 -1.70 -4.65 -5.49
CA SER A 52 -0.43 -5.18 -5.97
C SER A 52 -0.10 -4.77 -7.41
N LEU A 53 -1.11 -4.79 -8.28
CA LEU A 53 -0.97 -4.30 -9.66
C LEU A 53 -0.64 -2.80 -9.71
N ALA A 54 -1.29 -1.98 -8.87
CA ALA A 54 -1.02 -0.55 -8.78
C ALA A 54 0.40 -0.24 -8.28
N ILE A 55 0.86 -0.94 -7.23
CA ILE A 55 2.23 -0.81 -6.71
C ILE A 55 3.25 -1.18 -7.80
N PHE A 56 2.99 -2.27 -8.53
CA PHE A 56 3.89 -2.72 -9.59
C PHE A 56 3.98 -1.74 -10.76
N ARG A 57 2.86 -1.11 -11.14
CA ARG A 57 2.81 -0.03 -12.15
C ARG A 57 3.54 1.22 -11.68
N TYR A 58 3.28 1.66 -10.43
CA TYR A 58 3.90 2.85 -9.84
C TYR A 58 5.42 2.73 -9.73
N THR A 59 5.91 1.58 -9.27
CA THR A 59 7.35 1.29 -9.18
C THR A 59 8.02 1.05 -10.54
N LYS A 60 7.25 1.13 -11.63
CA LYS A 60 7.69 1.03 -13.04
C LYS A 60 8.38 -0.29 -13.40
N GLN A 61 8.16 -1.35 -12.61
CA GLN A 61 8.67 -2.69 -12.95
C GLN A 61 7.97 -3.29 -14.19
N GLY A 62 6.80 -2.77 -14.57
CA GLY A 62 6.07 -3.17 -15.78
C GLY A 62 6.11 -2.16 -16.94
N GLY A 63 6.91 -1.09 -16.86
CA GLY A 63 6.86 0.05 -17.80
C GLY A 63 5.67 0.99 -17.57
N GLN A 64 5.77 2.22 -18.08
CA GLN A 64 4.70 3.22 -18.03
C GLN A 64 3.93 3.21 -19.36
N PRO A 65 2.60 3.12 -19.38
CA PRO A 65 1.86 3.63 -20.53
C PRO A 65 2.01 5.16 -20.55
N GLN A 66 2.67 5.70 -21.57
CA GLN A 66 2.70 7.14 -21.82
C GLN A 66 1.27 7.63 -22.06
N GLY A 67 0.83 8.55 -21.19
CA GLY A 67 -0.40 9.32 -21.36
C GLY A 67 -1.69 8.58 -20.98
N ALA A 68 -2.33 9.07 -19.94
CA ALA A 68 -3.78 9.16 -19.91
C ALA A 68 -4.16 10.42 -19.12
N LEU A 69 -4.39 11.52 -19.83
CA LEU A 69 -5.18 12.65 -19.32
C LEU A 69 -6.58 12.10 -19.04
N LEU A 70 -6.84 11.67 -17.81
CA LEU A 70 -8.17 11.24 -17.44
C LEU A 70 -8.91 12.42 -16.80
N ASN A 71 -9.77 13.04 -17.60
CA ASN A 71 -10.91 13.83 -17.14
C ASN A 71 -12.03 12.94 -16.52
N GLN A 72 -11.72 11.69 -16.16
CA GLN A 72 -12.68 10.68 -15.72
C GLN A 72 -12.43 10.31 -14.25
N PRO A 73 -13.46 10.26 -13.39
CA PRO A 73 -13.28 10.05 -11.96
C PRO A 73 -13.15 8.56 -11.63
N ILE A 74 -12.03 7.92 -12.01
CA ILE A 74 -11.74 6.49 -11.69
C ILE A 74 -12.02 6.21 -10.21
N PHE A 75 -11.63 7.15 -9.33
CA PHE A 75 -11.87 7.01 -7.90
C PHE A 75 -13.36 6.98 -7.53
N ARG A 76 -14.22 7.78 -8.17
CA ARG A 76 -15.69 7.72 -7.94
C ARG A 76 -16.29 6.43 -8.50
N GLU A 77 -15.85 5.99 -9.66
CA GLU A 77 -16.27 4.70 -10.23
C GLU A 77 -15.86 3.53 -9.33
N LEU A 78 -14.63 3.56 -8.81
CA LEU A 78 -14.14 2.58 -7.84
C LEU A 78 -15.01 2.57 -6.58
N ILE A 79 -15.30 3.73 -5.99
CA ILE A 79 -16.17 3.81 -4.80
C ILE A 79 -17.55 3.21 -5.11
N SER A 80 -18.15 3.58 -6.25
CA SER A 80 -19.43 3.02 -6.67
C SER A 80 -19.35 1.51 -6.86
N GLY A 81 -18.28 1.03 -7.50
CA GLY A 81 -18.03 -0.39 -7.74
C GLY A 81 -17.87 -1.18 -6.44
N LEU A 82 -17.08 -0.68 -5.49
CA LEU A 82 -16.89 -1.31 -4.18
C LEU A 82 -18.20 -1.39 -3.39
N LYS A 83 -19.00 -0.31 -3.40
CA LYS A 83 -20.32 -0.30 -2.75
C LYS A 83 -21.27 -1.33 -3.37
N LYS A 84 -21.33 -1.40 -4.71
CA LYS A 84 -22.18 -2.38 -5.43
C LYS A 84 -21.69 -3.81 -5.25
N GLY A 85 -20.39 -4.03 -5.35
CA GLY A 85 -19.73 -5.34 -5.19
C GLY A 85 -19.94 -5.95 -3.82
N SER A 86 -20.05 -5.13 -2.78
CA SER A 86 -20.42 -5.60 -1.45
C SER A 86 -21.84 -6.16 -1.37
N ILE A 87 -22.70 -5.86 -2.35
CA ILE A 87 -24.12 -6.24 -2.38
C ILE A 87 -24.34 -7.38 -3.39
N ASP A 88 -23.82 -7.23 -4.62
CA ASP A 88 -24.09 -8.17 -5.73
C ASP A 88 -23.00 -9.23 -5.93
N GLY A 89 -21.82 -9.05 -5.33
CA GLY A 89 -20.66 -9.94 -5.47
C GLY A 89 -20.02 -9.95 -6.87
N LYS A 90 -20.43 -9.07 -7.79
CA LYS A 90 -20.01 -9.10 -9.21
C LYS A 90 -18.85 -8.16 -9.53
N PHE A 91 -18.58 -7.17 -8.68
CA PHE A 91 -17.50 -6.23 -8.92
C PHE A 91 -16.13 -6.85 -8.62
N SER A 92 -15.22 -6.78 -9.60
CA SER A 92 -13.81 -7.15 -9.45
C SER A 92 -12.93 -5.89 -9.48
N PRO A 93 -12.42 -5.41 -8.33
CA PRO A 93 -11.44 -4.33 -8.27
C PRO A 93 -10.20 -4.57 -9.14
N TYR A 94 -9.71 -5.81 -9.22
CA TYR A 94 -8.55 -6.14 -10.03
C TYR A 94 -8.83 -5.94 -11.51
N SER A 95 -9.91 -6.54 -12.01
CA SER A 95 -10.30 -6.43 -13.43
C SER A 95 -10.66 -4.99 -13.79
N PHE A 96 -11.33 -4.27 -12.87
CA PHE A 96 -11.61 -2.85 -13.01
C PHE A 96 -10.32 -2.06 -13.18
N PHE A 97 -9.34 -2.21 -12.29
CA PHE A 97 -8.09 -1.43 -12.36
C PHE A 97 -7.20 -1.83 -13.54
N GLN A 98 -7.17 -3.11 -13.88
CA GLN A 98 -6.35 -3.65 -14.96
C GLN A 98 -6.68 -3.02 -16.32
N ARG A 99 -7.96 -2.74 -16.59
CA ARG A 99 -8.43 -2.18 -17.87
C ARG A 99 -7.92 -0.75 -18.14
N TRP A 100 -7.51 -0.03 -17.10
CA TRP A 100 -7.10 1.37 -17.20
C TRP A 100 -5.60 1.49 -17.43
N LYS A 101 -5.22 2.44 -18.29
CA LYS A 101 -3.86 3.02 -18.32
C LYS A 101 -3.81 4.11 -17.26
N THR A 102 -2.91 3.98 -16.30
CA THR A 102 -2.88 4.80 -15.08
C THR A 102 -1.57 5.57 -14.99
N THR A 103 -1.64 6.86 -14.65
CA THR A 103 -0.49 7.69 -14.29
C THR A 103 0.05 7.34 -12.90
N ASP A 104 1.21 7.88 -12.54
CA ASP A 104 1.75 7.72 -11.18
C ASP A 104 0.78 8.26 -10.12
N LEU A 105 0.12 9.41 -10.38
CA LEU A 105 -0.90 9.97 -9.49
C LEU A 105 -2.13 9.06 -9.37
N ASP A 106 -2.61 8.48 -10.48
CA ASP A 106 -3.77 7.57 -10.44
C ASP A 106 -3.48 6.35 -9.57
N ASN A 107 -2.28 5.78 -9.66
CA ASN A 107 -1.87 4.67 -8.80
C ASN A 107 -1.85 5.08 -7.32
N VAL A 108 -1.30 6.27 -7.01
CA VAL A 108 -1.26 6.80 -5.63
C VAL A 108 -2.67 7.02 -5.10
N GLN A 109 -3.55 7.67 -5.87
CA GLN A 109 -4.92 7.94 -5.46
C GLN A 109 -5.73 6.66 -5.27
N PHE A 110 -5.53 5.67 -6.16
CA PHE A 110 -6.15 4.36 -6.04
C PHE A 110 -5.73 3.66 -4.74
N ILE A 111 -4.42 3.55 -4.48
CA ILE A 111 -3.89 2.87 -3.30
C ILE A 111 -4.29 3.60 -2.01
N CYS A 112 -4.10 4.93 -1.96
CA CYS A 112 -4.44 5.74 -0.80
C CYS A 112 -5.94 5.70 -0.51
N GLY A 113 -6.75 5.79 -1.56
CA GLY A 113 -8.20 5.72 -1.49
C GLY A 113 -8.70 4.41 -0.88
N LEU A 114 -8.13 3.27 -1.27
CA LEU A 114 -8.50 1.97 -0.70
C LEU A 114 -8.18 1.87 0.81
N GLY A 115 -7.04 2.40 1.27
CA GLY A 115 -6.71 2.43 2.70
C GLY A 115 -7.55 3.43 3.52
N ILE A 116 -8.02 4.52 2.89
CA ILE A 116 -8.98 5.47 3.48
C ILE A 116 -10.36 4.82 3.64
N LEU A 117 -10.84 4.13 2.59
CA LEU A 117 -12.16 3.51 2.54
C LEU A 117 -12.27 2.26 3.43
N GLY A 118 -11.25 1.41 3.44
CA GLY A 118 -11.25 0.14 4.18
C GLY A 118 -10.07 0.03 5.15
N SER A 119 -10.32 0.09 6.45
CA SER A 119 -9.25 -0.05 7.47
C SER A 119 -8.57 -1.41 7.43
N GLN A 120 -9.27 -2.46 6.97
CA GLN A 120 -8.71 -3.80 6.81
C GLN A 120 -7.62 -3.89 5.73
N MET A 121 -7.57 -2.93 4.79
CA MET A 121 -6.59 -2.91 3.70
C MET A 121 -5.27 -2.22 4.10
N ARG A 122 -5.23 -1.48 5.21
CA ARG A 122 -4.10 -0.57 5.51
C ARG A 122 -2.79 -1.31 5.72
N ASP A 123 -2.81 -2.36 6.54
CA ASP A 123 -1.61 -3.13 6.84
C ASP A 123 -1.17 -3.94 5.61
N GLU A 124 -2.13 -4.44 4.82
CA GLU A 124 -1.86 -5.07 3.52
C GLU A 124 -1.13 -4.13 2.58
N ILE A 125 -1.59 -2.87 2.44
CA ILE A 125 -0.94 -1.86 1.61
C ILE A 125 0.49 -1.63 2.06
N PHE A 126 0.71 -1.34 3.35
CA PHE A 126 2.07 -1.10 3.86
C PHE A 126 2.98 -2.31 3.66
N CYS A 127 2.48 -3.51 3.92
CA CYS A 127 3.23 -4.75 3.77
C CYS A 127 3.59 -5.04 2.30
N GLN A 128 2.66 -4.82 1.35
CA GLN A 128 2.94 -4.99 -0.07
C GLN A 128 3.97 -3.98 -0.59
N ILE A 129 3.88 -2.71 -0.18
CA ILE A 129 4.87 -1.69 -0.57
C ILE A 129 6.24 -2.03 0.02
N TYR A 130 6.31 -2.37 1.32
CA TYR A 130 7.58 -2.70 1.96
C TYR A 130 8.20 -3.98 1.40
N LYS A 131 7.40 -4.98 1.02
CA LYS A 131 7.88 -6.17 0.31
C LYS A 131 8.60 -5.79 -0.98
N GLN A 132 8.14 -4.80 -1.74
CA GLN A 132 8.84 -4.32 -2.94
C GLN A 132 10.16 -3.59 -2.65
N ILE A 133 10.35 -3.09 -1.43
CA ILE A 133 11.59 -2.46 -0.96
C ILE A 133 12.56 -3.53 -0.44
N ASN A 134 12.07 -4.46 0.37
CA ASN A 134 12.87 -5.43 1.10
C ASN A 134 13.55 -6.44 0.15
N GLY A 135 14.89 -6.48 0.18
CA GLY A 135 15.70 -7.34 -0.67
C GLY A 135 15.71 -6.96 -2.16
N ASN A 136 15.18 -5.79 -2.54
CA ASN A 136 15.22 -5.32 -3.92
C ASN A 136 16.58 -4.67 -4.21
N SER A 137 17.30 -5.13 -5.23
CA SER A 137 18.60 -4.55 -5.61
C SER A 137 18.49 -3.20 -6.32
N SER A 138 17.35 -2.90 -6.96
CA SER A 138 17.16 -1.66 -7.70
C SER A 138 16.88 -0.48 -6.76
N GLU A 139 17.86 0.39 -6.58
CA GLU A 139 17.71 1.61 -5.77
C GLU A 139 16.60 2.53 -6.31
N LYS A 140 16.49 2.65 -7.63
CA LYS A 140 15.42 3.41 -8.29
C LYS A 140 14.03 2.92 -7.84
N VAL A 141 13.81 1.61 -7.82
CA VAL A 141 12.54 1.03 -7.37
C VAL A 141 12.33 1.29 -5.88
N ARG A 142 13.36 1.08 -5.04
CA ARG A 142 13.25 1.32 -3.59
C ARG A 142 12.87 2.78 -3.28
N LYS A 143 13.54 3.74 -3.92
CA LYS A 143 13.27 5.18 -3.74
C LYS A 143 11.83 5.54 -4.10
N VAL A 144 11.36 5.09 -5.27
CA VAL A 144 9.97 5.30 -5.70
C VAL A 144 8.99 4.63 -4.74
N ALA A 145 9.24 3.41 -4.30
CA ALA A 145 8.38 2.72 -3.34
C ALA A 145 8.31 3.41 -1.98
N TRP A 146 9.43 3.98 -1.47
CA TRP A 146 9.41 4.79 -0.25
C TRP A 146 8.58 6.06 -0.39
N SER A 147 8.61 6.72 -1.56
CA SER A 147 7.74 7.87 -1.81
C SER A 147 6.26 7.49 -1.77
N LEU A 148 5.88 6.35 -2.36
CA LEU A 148 4.52 5.80 -2.24
C LEU A 148 4.15 5.45 -0.78
N PHE A 149 5.10 4.87 -0.04
CA PHE A 149 4.93 4.55 1.37
C PHE A 149 4.62 5.82 2.18
N ALA A 150 5.34 6.91 1.93
CA ALA A 150 5.11 8.20 2.57
C ALA A 150 3.73 8.79 2.21
N CYS A 151 3.26 8.66 0.96
CA CYS A 151 1.90 9.05 0.57
C CYS A 151 0.82 8.26 1.34
N CYS A 152 1.06 6.98 1.62
CA CYS A 152 0.15 6.18 2.44
C CYS A 152 0.16 6.64 3.91
N LEU A 153 1.34 6.93 4.46
CA LEU A 153 1.50 7.43 5.82
C LEU A 153 0.81 8.77 6.06
N THR A 154 0.69 9.64 5.05
CA THR A 154 -0.09 10.89 5.15
C THR A 154 -1.59 10.69 5.00
N SER A 155 -2.02 9.53 4.51
CA SER A 155 -3.41 9.26 4.15
C SER A 155 -4.16 8.51 5.23
N PHE A 156 -3.52 7.54 5.88
CA PHE A 156 -4.15 6.73 6.92
C PHE A 156 -3.10 6.15 7.90
N PRO A 157 -3.49 5.92 9.17
CA PRO A 157 -2.60 5.26 10.12
C PRO A 157 -2.61 3.73 9.92
N PRO A 158 -1.52 3.01 10.25
CA PRO A 158 -1.53 1.55 10.34
C PRO A 158 -2.50 1.08 11.43
N SER A 159 -2.77 -0.23 11.49
CA SER A 159 -3.45 -0.78 12.67
C SER A 159 -2.56 -0.68 13.92
N GLY A 160 -3.18 -0.73 15.09
CA GLY A 160 -2.45 -0.78 16.36
C GLY A 160 -1.55 -2.01 16.49
N GLU A 161 -1.94 -3.14 15.88
CA GLU A 161 -1.12 -4.36 15.89
C GLU A 161 0.11 -4.23 14.99
N PHE A 162 -0.02 -3.59 13.83
CA PHE A 162 1.07 -3.43 12.88
C PHE A 162 1.99 -2.25 13.19
N TYR A 163 1.49 -1.21 13.86
CA TYR A 163 2.22 0.00 14.21
C TYR A 163 3.66 -0.23 14.71
N PRO A 164 3.92 -1.09 15.71
CA PRO A 164 5.28 -1.22 16.21
C PRO A 164 6.24 -1.90 15.23
N TYR A 165 5.74 -2.75 14.33
CA TYR A 165 6.52 -3.32 13.23
C TYR A 165 6.79 -2.28 12.14
N LEU A 166 5.81 -1.41 11.85
CA LEU A 166 5.98 -0.29 10.94
C LEU A 166 7.09 0.66 11.42
N ILE A 167 7.19 0.93 12.74
CA ILE A 167 8.31 1.73 13.28
C ILE A 167 9.67 1.06 13.02
N SER A 168 9.77 -0.26 13.18
CA SER A 168 11.00 -0.99 12.83
C SER A 168 11.32 -0.91 11.34
N ILE A 169 10.30 -0.97 10.48
CA ILE A 169 10.43 -0.79 9.04
C ILE A 169 11.00 0.59 8.71
N LEU A 170 10.44 1.64 9.30
CA LEU A 170 10.92 3.01 9.07
C LEU A 170 12.37 3.18 9.49
N LYS A 171 12.79 2.59 10.63
CA LYS A 171 14.19 2.62 11.08
C LYS A 171 15.18 1.95 10.10
N SER A 172 14.70 1.08 9.21
CA SER A 172 15.53 0.47 8.16
C SER A 172 15.64 1.33 6.89
N ALA A 173 14.89 2.42 6.78
CA ALA A 173 14.92 3.32 5.63
C ALA A 173 16.22 4.15 5.61
N PRO A 174 16.65 4.63 4.42
CA PRO A 174 17.67 5.67 4.33
C PRO A 174 17.31 6.89 5.20
N GLN A 175 18.31 7.60 5.71
CA GLN A 175 18.11 8.66 6.70
C GLN A 175 17.10 9.74 6.25
N GLU A 176 17.16 10.17 4.98
CA GLU A 176 16.24 11.15 4.40
C GLU A 176 14.79 10.63 4.38
N ASP A 177 14.59 9.39 3.90
CA ASP A 177 13.28 8.74 3.84
C ASP A 177 12.71 8.47 5.24
N TRP A 178 13.56 8.08 6.20
CA TRP A 178 13.17 7.85 7.59
C TRP A 178 12.61 9.12 8.24
N ALA A 179 13.35 10.23 8.17
CA ALA A 179 12.94 11.51 8.76
C ALA A 179 11.63 12.00 8.12
N TYR A 180 11.55 11.92 6.78
CA TYR A 180 10.36 12.29 6.03
C TYR A 180 9.14 11.45 6.41
N CYS A 181 9.26 10.12 6.36
CA CYS A 181 8.16 9.20 6.68
C CYS A 181 7.69 9.31 8.14
N THR A 182 8.63 9.48 9.08
CA THR A 182 8.31 9.57 10.51
C THR A 182 7.50 10.82 10.82
N GLU A 183 7.85 11.97 10.24
CA GLU A 183 7.08 13.20 10.42
C GLU A 183 5.68 13.10 9.79
N LYS A 184 5.56 12.48 8.60
CA LYS A 184 4.25 12.22 7.98
C LYS A 184 3.37 11.33 8.86
N LEU A 185 3.92 10.22 9.36
CA LEU A 185 3.21 9.30 10.25
C LEU A 185 2.74 10.00 11.53
N ARG A 186 3.61 10.79 12.17
CA ARG A 186 3.28 11.54 13.39
C ARG A 186 2.06 12.43 13.20
N ARG A 187 2.00 13.17 12.10
CA ARG A 187 0.85 14.04 11.76
C ARG A 187 -0.45 13.24 11.59
N THR A 188 -0.39 12.10 10.91
CA THR A 188 -1.57 11.26 10.68
C THR A 188 -2.04 10.55 11.94
N LEU A 189 -1.13 10.18 12.86
CA LEU A 189 -1.53 9.62 14.15
C LEU A 189 -2.26 10.66 15.02
N LEU A 190 -1.88 11.93 14.93
CA LEU A 190 -2.54 13.02 15.66
C LEU A 190 -3.90 13.39 15.05
N ASN A 191 -4.00 13.41 13.73
CA ASN A 191 -5.19 13.92 13.02
C ASN A 191 -6.16 12.83 12.54
N GLY A 192 -5.74 11.56 12.59
CA GLY A 192 -6.48 10.45 12.01
C GLY A 192 -6.32 10.32 10.48
N LYS A 193 -7.17 9.49 9.87
CA LYS A 193 -7.17 9.29 8.41
C LYS A 193 -7.72 10.51 7.66
N ARG A 194 -7.25 10.70 6.43
CA ARG A 194 -7.86 11.65 5.48
C ARG A 194 -9.24 11.18 5.02
N ASN A 195 -10.03 12.12 4.51
CA ASN A 195 -11.30 11.83 3.82
C ASN A 195 -11.11 11.57 2.32
N GLU A 196 -10.09 12.20 1.73
CA GLU A 196 -9.80 12.13 0.29
C GLU A 196 -8.33 11.76 0.06
N PRO A 197 -8.00 11.04 -1.03
CA PRO A 197 -6.62 10.73 -1.40
C PRO A 197 -5.82 12.00 -1.76
N PRO A 198 -4.49 11.89 -1.94
CA PRO A 198 -3.65 13.02 -2.34
C PRO A 198 -4.14 13.70 -3.63
N SER A 199 -4.23 15.03 -3.62
CA SER A 199 -4.56 15.83 -4.79
C SER A 199 -3.38 15.91 -5.77
N SER A 200 -3.63 16.34 -7.00
CA SER A 200 -2.56 16.57 -7.99
C SER A 200 -1.53 17.61 -7.52
N TYR A 201 -1.98 18.63 -6.79
CA TYR A 201 -1.10 19.69 -6.26
C TYR A 201 -0.17 19.17 -5.15
N GLU A 202 -0.62 18.21 -4.34
CA GLU A 202 0.22 17.59 -3.30
C GLU A 202 1.26 16.61 -3.87
N TYR A 203 1.08 16.19 -5.13
CA TYR A 203 1.93 15.19 -5.78
C TYR A 203 3.02 15.79 -6.68
N GLN A 204 2.86 17.05 -7.13
CA GLN A 204 3.86 17.77 -7.92
C GLN A 204 5.05 18.22 -7.07
#